data_AF-A0AAW0REU9-F1
#
_entry.id   AF-A0AAW0REU9-F1
#
_cell.length_a   1.000
_cell.length_b   1.000
_cell.length_c   1.000
_cell.angle_alpha   90.00
_cell.angle_beta   90.00
_cell.angle_gamma   90.00
#
_symmetry.space_group_name_H-M   'P 1'
#
loop_
_entity.id
_entity.type
_entity.pdbx_description
1 polymer ?
#
loop_
_entity_poly.entity_id
_entity_poly.type
_entity_poly.pdbx_seq_one_letter_code
_entity_poly.pdbx_strand_id
1 'polypeptide(L)'
;MNSHQVLVPTVLTGVNWSNSTCSNLVDACLDMGDLNEYRITRVAEVLSDFRDLQYCITSANTNAPSQTEYYTPAWNLLRQCLADGKFILDCSADISLPVGRNEHEQKKLELQ
;
A
#
# COMPACT_ATOMS: atom_id res chain seq x y z
N MET A 1 -29.51 -1.98 8.57
CA MET A 1 -28.36 -2.54 7.82
C MET A 1 -27.78 -1.40 7.01
N ASN A 2 -26.89 -0.62 7.64
CA ASN A 2 -26.32 0.57 7.00
C ASN A 2 -24.96 0.18 6.42
N SER A 3 -24.89 0.17 5.10
CA SER A 3 -23.67 0.11 4.34
C SER A 3 -22.82 1.34 4.68
N HIS A 4 -21.86 1.18 5.58
CA HIS A 4 -20.76 2.13 5.73
C HIS A 4 -19.89 2.01 4.49
N GLN A 5 -20.26 2.77 3.47
CA GLN A 5 -19.42 3.04 2.32
C GLN A 5 -18.12 3.63 2.86
N VAL A 6 -17.05 2.86 2.73
CA VAL A 6 -15.68 3.32 2.89
C VAL A 6 -15.58 4.56 2.04
N LEU A 7 -15.43 5.73 2.66
CA LEU A 7 -15.16 6.96 1.93
C LEU A 7 -13.69 6.93 1.53
N VAL A 8 -13.34 5.99 0.63
CA VAL A 8 -12.23 6.23 -0.29
C VAL A 8 -12.65 7.50 -1.02
N PRO A 9 -11.85 8.59 -0.99
CA PRO A 9 -12.15 9.76 -1.80
C PRO A 9 -12.45 9.28 -3.22
N THR A 10 -13.64 9.60 -3.74
CA THR A 10 -14.13 9.12 -5.04
C THR A 10 -13.13 9.38 -6.17
N VAL A 11 -12.26 10.38 -5.97
CA VAL A 11 -11.09 10.76 -6.79
C VAL A 11 -10.13 9.60 -7.11
N LEU A 12 -9.92 8.63 -6.20
CA LEU A 12 -8.91 7.57 -6.38
C LEU A 12 -9.41 6.36 -7.18
N THR A 13 -10.71 6.30 -7.48
CA THR A 13 -11.36 5.14 -8.12
C THR A 13 -11.10 5.04 -9.62
N GLY A 14 -10.59 6.11 -10.26
CA GLY A 14 -10.33 6.19 -11.70
C GLY A 14 -8.85 6.25 -12.11
N VAL A 15 -7.93 6.37 -11.15
CA VAL A 15 -6.50 6.43 -11.46
C VAL A 15 -6.01 5.03 -11.79
N ASN A 16 -5.44 4.83 -12.97
CA ASN A 16 -4.74 3.58 -13.28
C ASN A 16 -3.36 3.59 -12.62
N TRP A 17 -3.36 3.25 -11.34
CA TRP A 17 -2.17 3.15 -10.48
C TRP A 17 -1.10 2.20 -11.01
N SER A 18 -1.37 1.37 -12.02
CA SER A 18 -0.40 0.43 -12.56
C SER A 18 0.57 1.02 -13.59
N ASN A 19 0.30 2.23 -14.13
CA ASN A 19 1.13 2.92 -15.15
C ASN A 19 1.48 4.40 -14.85
N SER A 20 1.20 4.91 -13.63
CA SER A 20 1.43 6.33 -13.31
C SER A 20 2.91 6.69 -13.12
N THR A 21 3.38 7.80 -13.68
CA THR A 21 4.66 8.44 -13.34
C THR A 21 4.51 9.35 -12.11
N CYS A 22 5.62 9.80 -11.51
CA CYS A 22 5.60 10.73 -10.37
C CYS A 22 4.76 12.00 -10.66
N SER A 23 4.81 12.56 -11.89
CA SER A 23 3.95 13.69 -12.29
C SER A 23 2.44 13.39 -12.21
N ASN A 24 2.02 12.19 -12.60
CA ASN A 24 0.61 11.79 -12.53
C ASN A 24 0.15 11.56 -11.06
N LEU A 25 1.09 11.24 -10.17
CA LEU A 25 0.83 11.12 -8.73
C LEU A 25 0.72 12.51 -8.08
N VAL A 26 1.51 13.49 -8.53
CA VAL A 26 1.39 14.89 -8.08
C VAL A 26 0.00 15.46 -8.43
N ASP A 27 -0.48 15.23 -9.66
CA ASP A 27 -1.83 15.65 -10.08
C ASP A 27 -2.94 14.95 -9.27
N ALA A 28 -2.80 13.65 -9.00
CA ALA A 28 -3.73 12.92 -8.14
C ALA A 28 -3.72 13.40 -6.67
N CYS A 29 -2.56 13.86 -6.19
CA CYS A 29 -2.43 14.45 -4.85
C CYS A 29 -2.92 15.91 -4.78
N LEU A 30 -2.88 16.66 -5.89
CA LEU A 30 -3.46 18.00 -6.01
C LEU A 30 -4.99 17.97 -5.86
N ASP A 31 -5.64 16.93 -6.39
CA ASP A 31 -7.08 16.72 -6.23
C ASP A 31 -7.51 16.38 -4.78
N MET A 32 -6.57 16.10 -3.86
CA MET A 32 -6.88 15.85 -2.44
C MET A 32 -7.16 17.12 -1.61
N GLY A 33 -7.08 18.31 -2.21
CA GLY A 33 -7.39 19.60 -1.56
C GLY A 33 -6.17 20.37 -1.05
N ASP A 34 -6.42 21.50 -0.36
CA ASP A 34 -5.51 22.60 0.06
C ASP A 34 -4.27 22.17 0.88
N LEU A 35 -3.41 21.38 0.26
CA LEU A 35 -2.10 21.01 0.75
C LEU A 35 -1.07 21.94 0.10
N ASN A 36 -0.17 22.50 0.92
CA ASN A 36 1.01 23.19 0.44
C ASN A 36 1.71 22.38 -0.67
N GLU A 37 2.07 23.01 -1.79
CA GLU A 37 2.64 22.35 -2.99
C GLU A 37 3.86 21.46 -2.68
N TYR A 38 4.68 21.87 -1.71
CA TYR A 38 5.81 21.06 -1.23
C TYR A 38 5.37 19.76 -0.54
N ARG A 39 4.25 19.79 0.19
CA ARG A 39 3.67 18.60 0.84
C ARG A 39 3.12 17.65 -0.20
N ILE A 40 2.43 18.18 -1.22
CA ILE A 40 1.91 17.39 -2.34
C ILE A 40 3.06 16.68 -3.06
N THR A 41 4.09 17.43 -3.44
CA THR A 41 5.27 16.88 -4.12
C THR A 41 5.90 15.77 -3.27
N ARG A 42 6.06 16.01 -1.96
CA ARG A 42 6.65 15.02 -1.06
C ARG A 42 5.79 13.76 -0.92
N VAL A 43 4.46 13.90 -0.86
CA VAL A 43 3.54 12.75 -0.80
C VAL A 43 3.62 11.96 -2.10
N ALA A 44 3.64 12.63 -3.26
CA ALA A 44 3.75 11.98 -4.56
C ALA A 44 5.06 11.19 -4.71
N GLU A 45 6.19 11.75 -4.27
CA GLU A 45 7.48 11.05 -4.22
C GLU A 45 7.39 9.77 -3.37
N VAL A 46 6.88 9.89 -2.13
CA VAL A 46 6.75 8.75 -1.20
C VAL A 46 5.84 7.67 -1.78
N LEU A 47 4.74 8.04 -2.42
CA LEU A 47 3.84 7.09 -3.07
C LEU A 47 4.49 6.42 -4.29
N SER A 48 5.30 7.15 -5.05
CA SER A 48 6.08 6.60 -6.16
C SER A 48 7.08 5.56 -5.64
N ASP A 49 7.89 5.92 -4.64
CA ASP A 49 8.88 5.02 -4.03
C ASP A 49 8.22 3.76 -3.45
N PHE A 50 7.08 3.92 -2.76
CA PHE A 50 6.35 2.80 -2.18
C PHE A 50 5.83 1.84 -3.25
N ARG A 51 5.38 2.36 -4.39
CA ARG A 51 4.93 1.55 -5.51
C ARG A 51 6.09 0.82 -6.19
N ASP A 52 7.22 1.47 -6.38
CA ASP A 52 8.42 0.83 -6.93
C ASP A 52 8.90 -0.30 -6.03
N LEU A 53 8.81 -0.11 -4.72
CA LEU A 53 9.08 -1.17 -3.73
C LEU A 53 8.11 -2.34 -3.85
N GLN A 54 6.80 -2.07 -3.95
CA GLN A 54 5.78 -3.12 -4.18
C GLN A 54 6.07 -3.91 -5.46
N TYR A 55 6.41 -3.23 -6.54
CA TYR A 55 6.77 -3.87 -7.81
C TYR A 55 7.98 -4.77 -7.64
N CYS A 56 9.09 -4.25 -7.07
CA CYS A 56 10.32 -5.03 -6.86
C CYS A 56 10.08 -6.29 -6.01
N ILE A 57 9.30 -6.18 -4.93
CA ILE A 57 8.96 -7.31 -4.06
C ILE A 57 8.12 -8.32 -4.85
N THR A 58 7.03 -7.89 -5.49
CA THR A 58 6.12 -8.80 -6.20
C THR A 58 6.73 -9.46 -7.44
N SER A 59 7.68 -8.78 -8.11
CA SER A 59 8.38 -9.30 -9.28
C SER A 59 9.59 -10.18 -8.95
N ALA A 60 9.94 -10.35 -7.66
CA ALA A 60 11.12 -11.12 -7.26
C ALA A 60 11.04 -12.55 -7.78
N ASN A 61 12.03 -12.94 -8.60
CA ASN A 61 12.11 -14.30 -9.12
C ASN A 61 12.56 -15.27 -8.02
N THR A 62 11.68 -16.16 -7.62
CA THR A 62 11.96 -17.22 -6.63
C THR A 62 12.06 -18.61 -7.25
N ASN A 63 11.99 -18.68 -8.58
CA ASN A 63 12.17 -19.91 -9.33
C ASN A 63 13.66 -20.18 -9.49
N ALA A 64 14.15 -21.16 -8.74
CA ALA A 64 15.53 -21.61 -8.85
C ALA A 64 15.77 -22.29 -10.22
N PRO A 65 16.95 -22.12 -10.84
CA PRO A 65 17.30 -22.73 -12.12
C PRO A 65 17.24 -24.26 -12.13
N SER A 66 17.41 -24.90 -10.97
CA SER A 66 17.38 -26.35 -10.83
C SER A 66 16.74 -26.77 -9.49
N GLN A 67 16.28 -28.03 -9.42
CA GLN A 67 15.71 -28.57 -8.19
C GLN A 67 16.73 -28.63 -7.05
N THR A 68 18.00 -28.90 -7.35
CA THR A 68 19.07 -28.92 -6.36
C THR A 68 19.31 -27.54 -5.75
N GLU A 69 19.26 -26.49 -6.57
CA GLU A 69 19.39 -25.11 -6.10
C GLU A 69 18.17 -24.66 -5.30
N TYR A 70 16.97 -25.12 -5.66
CA TYR A 70 15.72 -24.76 -4.99
C TYR A 70 15.80 -24.96 -3.46
N TYR A 71 16.41 -26.05 -2.99
CA TYR A 71 16.50 -26.38 -1.56
C TYR A 71 17.72 -25.79 -0.86
N THR A 72 18.56 -25.02 -1.56
CA THR A 72 19.71 -24.38 -0.90
C THR A 72 19.25 -23.32 0.11
N PRO A 73 20.03 -23.07 1.17
CA PRO A 73 19.69 -22.06 2.17
C PRO A 73 19.43 -20.66 1.58
N ALA A 74 20.18 -20.27 0.55
CA ALA A 74 20.02 -18.97 -0.09
C ALA A 74 18.66 -18.83 -0.78
N TRP A 75 18.23 -19.84 -1.54
CA TRP A 75 16.94 -19.83 -2.22
C TRP A 75 15.76 -19.96 -1.25
N ASN A 76 15.92 -20.72 -0.15
CA ASN A 76 14.94 -20.75 0.94
C ASN A 76 14.79 -19.38 1.59
N LEU A 77 15.90 -18.71 1.90
CA LEU A 77 15.90 -17.37 2.50
C LEU A 77 15.23 -16.35 1.59
N LEU A 78 15.52 -16.37 0.28
CA LEU A 78 14.90 -15.45 -0.68
C LEU A 78 13.37 -15.59 -0.70
N ARG A 79 12.85 -16.82 -0.68
CA ARG A 79 11.40 -17.07 -0.60
C ARG A 79 10.81 -16.60 0.72
N GLN A 80 11.52 -16.77 1.82
CA GLN A 80 11.08 -16.27 3.12
C GLN A 80 11.02 -14.73 3.12
N CYS A 81 12.07 -14.06 2.64
CA CYS A 81 12.09 -12.60 2.51
C CYS A 81 10.97 -12.09 1.61
N LEU A 82 10.65 -12.81 0.52
CA LEU A 82 9.52 -12.47 -0.33
C LEU A 82 8.18 -12.60 0.41
N ALA A 83 7.99 -13.68 1.18
CA ALA A 83 6.79 -13.89 1.98
C ALA A 83 6.64 -12.80 3.06
N ASP A 84 7.73 -12.50 3.78
CA ASP A 84 7.76 -11.46 4.81
C ASP A 84 7.50 -10.07 4.22
N GLY A 85 8.10 -9.77 3.06
CA GLY A 85 7.88 -8.52 2.34
C GLY A 85 6.43 -8.35 1.90
N LYS A 86 5.81 -9.39 1.32
CA LYS A 86 4.38 -9.37 0.97
C LYS A 86 3.50 -9.16 2.20
N PHE A 87 3.80 -9.85 3.30
CA PHE A 87 3.06 -9.69 4.55
C PHE A 87 3.09 -8.23 5.07
N ILE A 88 4.26 -7.59 5.08
CA ILE A 88 4.38 -6.17 5.48
C ILE A 88 3.54 -5.27 4.58
N LEU A 89 3.55 -5.51 3.26
CA LEU A 89 2.75 -4.74 2.30
C LEU A 89 1.25 -4.93 2.54
N ASP A 90 0.81 -6.16 2.78
CA ASP A 90 -0.60 -6.47 3.07
C ASP A 90 -1.08 -5.83 4.37
N CYS A 91 -0.26 -5.86 5.44
CA CYS A 91 -0.56 -5.14 6.68
C CYS A 91 -0.66 -3.62 6.48
N SER A 92 0.15 -3.06 5.58
CA SER A 92 0.15 -1.63 5.27
C SER A 92 -1.08 -1.20 4.46
N ALA A 93 -1.68 -2.14 3.72
CA ALA A 93 -2.90 -1.91 2.95
C ALA A 93 -4.17 -1.94 3.83
N ASP A 94 -4.07 -2.45 5.06
CA ASP A 94 -5.16 -2.40 6.03
C ASP A 94 -5.32 -0.99 6.60
N ILE A 95 -6.12 -0.19 5.89
CA ILE A 95 -6.53 1.16 6.30
C ILE A 95 -7.86 1.14 7.06
N SER A 96 -8.30 -0.02 7.56
CA SER A 96 -9.55 -0.09 8.31
C SER A 96 -9.43 0.76 9.59
N LEU A 97 -10.45 1.59 9.82
CA LEU A 97 -10.51 2.38 11.03
C LEU A 97 -10.66 1.44 12.23
N PRO A 98 -10.05 1.75 13.38
CA PRO A 98 -10.29 0.99 14.59
C PRO A 98 -11.80 0.91 14.84
N VAL A 99 -12.32 -0.31 14.96
CA VAL A 99 -13.73 -0.54 15.30
C VAL A 99 -13.80 -0.82 16.80
N GLY A 100 -14.57 -0.01 17.52
CA GLY A 100 -14.83 -0.21 18.94
C GLY A 100 -15.54 -1.53 19.18
N ARG A 101 -15.16 -2.26 20.23
CA ARG A 101 -15.80 -3.55 20.56
C ARG A 101 -17.25 -3.39 21.02
N ASN A 102 -17.61 -2.16 21.40
CA ASN A 102 -18.94 -1.73 21.77
C ASN A 102 -19.15 -0.27 21.35
N GLU A 103 -20.40 0.17 21.41
CA GLU A 103 -20.86 1.52 21.08
C GLU A 103 -20.14 2.63 21.87
N HIS A 104 -19.73 2.38 23.12
CA HIS A 104 -18.99 3.35 23.92
C HIS A 104 -17.53 3.51 23.46
N GLU A 105 -16.86 2.40 23.12
CA GLU A 105 -15.52 2.40 22.55
C GLU A 105 -15.50 3.03 21.15
N GLN A 106 -16.51 2.76 20.33
CA GLN A 106 -16.65 3.36 19.01
C GLN A 106 -16.81 4.88 19.11
N LYS A 107 -17.65 5.34 20.03
CA LYS A 107 -17.85 6.78 20.28
C LYS A 107 -16.59 7.48 20.78
N LYS A 108 -15.69 6.77 21.49
CA LYS A 108 -14.38 7.31 21.89
C LYS A 108 -13.44 7.48 20.69
N LEU A 109 -13.49 6.54 19.74
CA LEU A 109 -12.66 6.57 18.54
C LEU A 109 -13.10 7.66 17.55
N GLU A 110 -14.38 7.99 17.51
CA GLU A 110 -14.96 9.06 16.66
C GLU A 110 -14.74 10.49 17.18
N LEU A 111 -14.25 10.65 18.41
CA LEU A 111 -14.01 11.96 19.04
C LEU A 111 -12.54 12.43 18.96
N GLN A 112 -11.64 11.63 18.37
CA GLN A 112 -10.23 11.96 18.14
C GLN A 112 -10.03 12.65 16.80
#